data_AF-A0A843LI29-F1
#
_entry.id   AF-A0A843LI29-F1
#
_cell.length_a   1.000
_cell.length_b   1.000
_cell.length_c   1.000
_cell.angle_alpha   90.00
_cell.angle_beta   90.00
_cell.angle_gamma   90.00
#
_symmetry.space_group_name_H-M   'P 1'
#
loop_
_entity.id
_entity.type
_entity.pdbx_description
1 polymer ?
#
loop_
_entity_poly.entity_id
_entity_poly.type
_entity_poly.pdbx_seq_one_letter_code
_entity_poly.pdbx_strand_id
1 'polypeptide(L)'
;RPLAVIEAHIEEAMNQAFEAADTLGAETIVLHAGRYEPGGRAAAEETFAAFLDRHNDPRLTLENLPAVHAGCPLLGNTAGELAALAGTKITRFCLDFPHLACTTNYRQISFAEELARFEALNVTLHHLSNVRRGSITDEHLELDHPEGGLDLEAVFSRLRRHPEIPTVLEYKRDPAVYLSQVRVFARLREEYRAGG
;
A
#
# COMPACT_ATOMS: atom_id res chain seq x y z
N ARG A 1 -5.63 15.03 -21.06
CA ARG A 1 -7.02 14.74 -21.49
C ARG A 1 -7.89 15.90 -21.01
N PRO A 2 -8.96 16.29 -21.72
CA PRO A 2 -9.91 17.30 -21.21
C PRO A 2 -10.50 16.87 -19.86
N LEU A 3 -10.78 17.81 -18.96
CA LEU A 3 -11.25 17.51 -17.60
C LEU A 3 -12.52 16.64 -17.57
N ALA A 4 -13.54 17.01 -18.34
CA ALA A 4 -14.80 16.25 -18.42
C ALA A 4 -14.60 14.78 -18.88
N VAL A 5 -13.57 14.52 -19.70
CA VAL A 5 -13.23 13.16 -20.13
C VAL A 5 -12.54 12.38 -19.01
N ILE A 6 -11.75 13.04 -18.18
CA ILE A 6 -11.12 12.44 -17.00
C ILE A 6 -12.20 12.10 -15.97
N GLU A 7 -13.09 13.04 -15.67
CA GLU A 7 -14.19 12.85 -14.72
C GLU A 7 -15.09 11.69 -15.14
N ALA A 8 -15.58 11.68 -16.38
CA ALA A 8 -16.41 10.58 -16.88
C ALA A 8 -15.71 9.22 -16.83
N HIS A 9 -14.40 9.19 -17.06
CA HIS A 9 -13.62 7.96 -16.94
C HIS A 9 -13.48 7.49 -15.49
N ILE A 10 -13.30 8.42 -14.54
CA ILE A 10 -13.23 8.11 -13.11
C ILE A 10 -14.58 7.56 -12.62
N GLU A 11 -15.69 8.18 -13.01
CA GLU A 11 -17.04 7.68 -12.67
C GLU A 11 -17.24 6.24 -13.13
N GLU A 12 -16.91 5.98 -14.40
CA GLU A 12 -17.04 4.64 -14.98
C GLU A 12 -16.13 3.63 -14.25
N ALA A 13 -14.87 3.98 -14.00
CA ALA A 13 -13.93 3.09 -13.33
C ALA A 13 -14.36 2.75 -11.89
N MET A 14 -14.89 3.73 -11.15
CA MET A 14 -15.39 3.51 -9.79
C MET A 14 -16.65 2.64 -9.78
N ASN A 15 -17.60 2.88 -10.69
CA ASN A 15 -18.78 2.03 -10.83
C ASN A 15 -18.40 0.59 -11.16
N GLN A 16 -17.47 0.38 -12.10
CA GLN A 16 -16.97 -0.95 -12.45
C GLN A 16 -16.30 -1.64 -11.27
N ALA A 17 -15.51 -0.91 -10.46
CA ALA A 17 -14.88 -1.47 -9.27
C ALA A 17 -15.91 -1.92 -8.23
N PHE A 18 -16.95 -1.11 -7.98
CA PHE A 18 -18.03 -1.45 -7.06
C PHE A 18 -18.87 -2.62 -7.57
N GLU A 19 -19.27 -2.61 -8.85
CA GLU A 19 -20.04 -3.69 -9.46
C GLU A 19 -19.27 -5.03 -9.48
N ALA A 20 -17.96 -4.99 -9.75
CA ALA A 20 -17.11 -6.16 -9.67
C ALA A 20 -17.02 -6.69 -8.24
N ALA A 21 -16.86 -5.80 -7.26
CA ALA A 21 -16.83 -6.18 -5.85
C ALA A 21 -18.17 -6.78 -5.39
N ASP A 22 -19.30 -6.21 -5.81
CA ASP A 22 -20.64 -6.75 -5.51
C ASP A 22 -20.84 -8.14 -6.15
N THR A 23 -20.46 -8.28 -7.42
CA THR A 23 -20.64 -9.52 -8.19
C THR A 23 -19.80 -10.67 -7.63
N LEU A 24 -18.57 -10.37 -7.19
CA LEU A 24 -17.63 -11.38 -6.68
C LEU A 24 -17.71 -11.55 -5.16
N GLY A 25 -18.49 -10.71 -4.46
CA GLY A 25 -18.54 -10.67 -3.00
C GLY A 25 -17.22 -10.21 -2.37
N ALA A 26 -16.47 -9.34 -3.03
CA ALA A 26 -15.22 -8.81 -2.49
C ALA A 26 -15.52 -7.83 -1.34
N GLU A 27 -14.84 -8.06 -0.20
CA GLU A 27 -15.02 -7.25 1.02
C GLU A 27 -14.02 -6.09 1.13
N THR A 28 -13.12 -5.96 0.16
CA THR A 28 -12.06 -4.95 0.16
C THR A 28 -11.84 -4.41 -1.25
N ILE A 29 -11.77 -3.08 -1.34
CA ILE A 29 -11.41 -2.34 -2.55
C ILE A 29 -10.23 -1.45 -2.16
N VAL A 30 -9.04 -1.78 -2.66
CA VAL A 30 -7.83 -1.01 -2.34
C VAL A 30 -7.82 0.28 -3.15
N LEU A 31 -7.57 1.41 -2.48
CA LEU A 31 -7.52 2.74 -3.07
C LEU A 31 -6.17 3.39 -2.79
N HIS A 32 -5.56 3.93 -3.83
CA HIS A 32 -4.34 4.74 -3.74
C HIS A 32 -4.72 6.22 -3.78
N ALA A 33 -4.18 7.04 -2.87
CA ALA A 33 -4.47 8.47 -2.80
C ALA A 33 -3.89 9.30 -3.97
N GLY A 34 -3.02 8.69 -4.77
CA GLY A 34 -2.46 9.31 -5.96
C GLY A 34 -1.27 10.24 -5.68
N ARG A 35 -0.98 11.09 -6.66
CA ARG A 35 0.21 11.96 -6.71
C ARG A 35 -0.17 13.43 -6.89
N TYR A 36 0.79 14.31 -6.64
CA TYR A 36 0.62 15.75 -6.82
C TYR A 36 1.87 16.40 -7.41
N GLU A 37 1.72 17.57 -8.02
CA GLU A 37 2.86 18.38 -8.49
C GLU A 37 3.58 19.01 -7.29
N PRO A 38 4.92 19.20 -7.33
CA PRO A 38 5.63 19.89 -6.25
C PRO A 38 5.00 21.24 -5.89
N GLY A 39 4.65 21.42 -4.61
CA GLY A 39 3.93 22.59 -4.09
C GLY A 39 2.40 22.50 -4.15
N GLY A 40 1.83 21.50 -4.82
CA GLY A 40 0.39 21.28 -4.98
C GLY A 40 -0.27 20.41 -3.92
N ARG A 41 0.40 20.14 -2.79
CA ARG A 41 -0.07 19.16 -1.79
C ARG A 41 -1.48 19.46 -1.26
N ALA A 42 -1.72 20.71 -0.83
CA ALA A 42 -3.01 21.08 -0.25
C ALA A 42 -4.18 20.91 -1.23
N ALA A 43 -3.99 21.30 -2.49
CA ALA A 43 -5.00 21.13 -3.53
C ALA A 43 -5.27 19.65 -3.83
N ALA A 44 -4.24 18.80 -3.77
CA ALA A 44 -4.40 17.36 -3.95
C ALA A 44 -5.13 16.71 -2.77
N GLU A 45 -4.84 17.12 -1.53
CA GLU A 45 -5.56 16.67 -0.33
C GLU A 45 -7.05 17.07 -0.39
N GLU A 46 -7.36 18.30 -0.81
CA GLU A 46 -8.74 18.76 -1.03
C GLU A 46 -9.45 17.97 -2.14
N THR A 47 -8.75 17.72 -3.25
CA THR A 47 -9.29 16.91 -4.36
C THR A 47 -9.57 15.48 -3.92
N PHE A 48 -8.67 14.88 -3.12
CA PHE A 48 -8.86 13.54 -2.59
C PHE A 48 -10.03 13.47 -1.61
N ALA A 49 -10.20 14.48 -0.75
CA ALA A 49 -11.35 14.57 0.15
C ALA A 49 -12.68 14.65 -0.64
N ALA A 50 -12.75 15.50 -1.67
CA ALA A 50 -13.91 15.61 -2.55
C ALA A 50 -14.20 14.32 -3.33
N PHE A 51 -13.15 13.59 -3.73
CA PHE A 51 -13.27 12.27 -4.35
C PHE A 51 -13.93 11.26 -3.39
N LEU A 52 -13.51 11.23 -2.12
CA LEU A 52 -14.12 10.35 -1.11
C LEU A 52 -15.56 10.74 -0.77
N ASP A 53 -15.90 12.03 -0.80
CA ASP A 53 -17.29 12.48 -0.62
C ASP A 53 -18.21 11.99 -1.74
N ARG A 54 -17.67 11.83 -2.95
CA ARG A 54 -18.42 11.39 -4.13
C ARG A 54 -18.49 9.87 -4.26
N HIS A 55 -17.41 9.17 -3.92
CA HIS A 55 -17.26 7.72 -4.09
C HIS A 55 -17.04 7.03 -2.75
N ASN A 56 -18.03 7.10 -1.86
CA ASN A 56 -17.92 6.45 -0.56
C ASN A 56 -18.45 5.01 -0.61
N ASP A 57 -17.63 4.06 -0.16
CA ASP A 57 -18.02 2.66 0.02
C ASP A 57 -17.29 2.10 1.26
N PRO A 58 -17.98 1.38 2.17
CA PRO A 58 -17.38 0.87 3.41
C PRO A 58 -16.27 -0.18 3.19
N ARG A 59 -16.14 -0.71 1.97
CA ARG A 59 -15.08 -1.65 1.57
C ARG A 59 -13.80 -0.95 1.12
N LEU A 60 -13.82 0.37 0.92
CA LEU A 60 -12.62 1.12 0.55
C LEU A 60 -11.57 1.02 1.66
N THR A 61 -10.38 0.60 1.25
CA THR A 61 -9.21 0.41 2.10
C THR A 61 -8.08 1.27 1.55
N LEU A 62 -7.60 2.23 2.33
CA LEU A 62 -6.59 3.19 1.87
C LEU A 62 -5.18 2.58 2.04
N GLU A 63 -4.41 2.53 0.95
CA GLU A 63 -3.04 2.02 0.95
C GLU A 63 -1.99 3.13 1.12
N ASN A 64 -0.92 2.84 1.87
CA ASN A 64 0.24 3.73 1.88
C ASN A 64 1.03 3.66 0.58
N LEU A 65 1.44 4.83 0.07
CA LEU A 65 2.24 4.95 -1.15
C LEU A 65 3.73 5.23 -0.82
N PRO A 66 4.67 5.01 -1.76
CA PRO A 66 6.03 5.51 -1.59
C PRO A 66 6.02 7.04 -1.55
N ALA A 67 6.96 7.67 -0.86
CA ALA A 67 7.01 9.14 -0.76
C ALA A 67 7.14 9.84 -2.13
N VAL A 68 7.82 9.19 -3.08
CA VAL A 68 8.02 9.69 -4.45
C VAL A 68 7.95 8.54 -5.45
N HIS A 69 7.46 8.83 -6.65
CA HIS A 69 7.46 7.90 -7.79
C HIS A 69 7.63 8.69 -9.08
N ALA A 70 8.60 8.29 -9.90
CA ALA A 70 8.92 8.95 -11.18
C ALA A 70 9.08 10.49 -11.06
N GLY A 71 9.65 10.97 -9.96
CA GLY A 71 9.89 12.40 -9.69
C GLY A 71 8.69 13.17 -9.13
N CYS A 72 7.52 12.53 -9.00
CA CYS A 72 6.34 13.15 -8.39
C CYS A 72 6.16 12.67 -6.94
N PRO A 73 5.84 13.56 -5.98
CA PRO A 73 5.45 13.16 -4.63
C PRO A 73 4.05 12.51 -4.61
N LEU A 74 3.83 11.59 -3.67
CA LEU A 74 2.55 10.91 -3.46
C LEU A 74 1.96 11.18 -2.08
N LEU A 75 0.63 11.14 -2.01
CA LEU A 75 -0.13 11.30 -0.78
C LEU A 75 -0.13 9.99 0.03
N GLY A 76 -0.16 10.11 1.36
CA GLY A 76 -0.41 8.98 2.25
C GLY A 76 0.76 8.02 2.36
N ASN A 77 1.98 8.53 2.57
CA ASN A 77 3.17 7.70 2.55
C ASN A 77 3.67 7.28 3.96
N THR A 78 3.15 7.91 5.03
CA THR A 78 3.36 7.54 6.44
C THR A 78 2.04 7.20 7.12
N ALA A 79 2.08 6.50 8.26
CA ALA A 79 0.86 6.15 9.01
C ALA A 79 0.06 7.41 9.40
N GLY A 80 0.75 8.47 9.83
CA GLY A 80 0.12 9.73 10.20
C GLY A 80 -0.53 10.46 9.02
N GLU A 81 0.12 10.47 7.86
CA GLU A 81 -0.47 11.05 6.64
C GLU A 81 -1.68 10.25 6.17
N LEU A 82 -1.61 8.92 6.25
CA LEU A 82 -2.70 8.03 5.87
C LEU A 82 -3.94 8.25 6.73
N ALA A 83 -3.75 8.37 8.05
CA ALA A 83 -4.83 8.70 8.98
C ALA A 83 -5.47 10.06 8.68
N ALA A 84 -4.64 11.08 8.38
CA ALA A 84 -5.13 12.41 8.04
C ALA A 84 -5.95 12.42 6.75
N LEU A 85 -5.50 11.71 5.71
CA LEU A 85 -6.21 11.58 4.43
C LEU A 85 -7.51 10.79 4.56
N ALA A 86 -7.49 9.71 5.35
CA ALA A 86 -8.68 8.89 5.60
C ALA A 86 -9.78 9.67 6.33
N GLY A 87 -9.39 10.56 7.25
CA GLY A 87 -10.31 11.33 8.08
C GLY A 87 -11.29 10.41 8.81
N THR A 88 -12.59 10.64 8.59
CA THR A 88 -13.67 9.77 9.10
C THR A 88 -14.32 8.93 7.99
N LYS A 89 -13.83 9.05 6.75
CA LYS A 89 -14.45 8.47 5.55
C LYS A 89 -13.94 7.06 5.29
N ILE A 90 -12.65 6.83 5.54
CA ILE A 90 -12.01 5.52 5.44
C ILE A 90 -11.63 5.04 6.83
N THR A 91 -12.00 3.80 7.17
CA THR A 91 -11.71 3.18 8.47
C THR A 91 -10.81 1.96 8.37
N ARG A 92 -10.38 1.59 7.17
CA ARG A 92 -9.60 0.39 6.86
C ARG A 92 -8.36 0.79 6.06
N PHE A 93 -7.23 0.18 6.39
CA PHE A 93 -5.95 0.48 5.76
C PHE A 93 -5.29 -0.76 5.17
N CYS A 94 -4.62 -0.58 4.02
CA CYS A 94 -3.70 -1.54 3.44
C CYS A 94 -2.28 -1.06 3.78
N LEU A 95 -1.49 -1.92 4.39
CA LEU A 95 -0.07 -1.64 4.60
C LEU A 95 0.74 -2.38 3.54
N ASP A 96 1.30 -1.62 2.61
CA ASP A 96 2.29 -2.06 1.66
C ASP A 96 3.71 -1.85 2.25
N PHE A 97 4.40 -2.96 2.51
CA PHE A 97 5.73 -2.95 3.10
C PHE A 97 6.81 -2.36 2.17
N PRO A 98 6.88 -2.72 0.87
CA PRO A 98 7.77 -2.06 -0.10
C PRO A 98 7.62 -0.54 -0.16
N HIS A 99 6.39 -0.03 -0.20
CA HIS A 99 6.08 1.41 -0.21
C HIS A 99 6.58 2.08 1.06
N LEU A 100 6.35 1.46 2.23
CA LEU A 100 6.87 1.96 3.49
C LEU A 100 8.40 2.02 3.48
N ALA A 101 9.07 0.97 2.98
CA ALA A 101 10.52 0.95 2.85
C ALA A 101 11.06 2.04 1.90
N CYS A 102 10.38 2.28 0.77
CA CYS A 102 10.72 3.38 -0.13
C CYS A 102 10.58 4.73 0.56
N THR A 103 9.51 4.92 1.33
CA THR A 103 9.28 6.14 2.11
C THR A 103 10.34 6.35 3.18
N THR A 104 10.70 5.30 3.93
CA THR A 104 11.70 5.40 5.00
C THR A 104 13.10 5.66 4.44
N ASN A 105 13.43 5.04 3.29
CA ASN A 105 14.65 5.33 2.55
C ASN A 105 14.67 6.77 2.04
N TYR A 106 13.56 7.27 1.49
CA TYR A 106 13.50 8.65 0.98
C TYR A 106 13.62 9.69 2.10
N ARG A 107 12.89 9.47 3.20
CA ARG A 107 12.83 10.40 4.34
C ARG A 107 13.99 10.25 5.32
N GLN A 108 14.83 9.22 5.17
CA GLN A 108 15.92 8.89 6.08
C GLN A 108 15.42 8.69 7.52
N ILE A 109 14.31 7.97 7.66
CA ILE A 109 13.70 7.61 8.97
C ILE A 109 13.76 6.11 9.19
N SER A 110 13.58 5.66 10.43
CA SER A 110 13.59 4.24 10.77
C SER A 110 12.37 3.51 10.23
N PHE A 111 12.60 2.42 9.47
CA PHE A 111 11.54 1.53 8.99
C PHE A 111 10.76 0.91 10.15
N ALA A 112 11.46 0.39 11.17
CA ALA A 112 10.82 -0.24 12.32
C ALA A 112 9.98 0.74 13.14
N GLU A 113 10.42 1.99 13.31
CA GLU A 113 9.66 3.01 14.04
C GLU A 113 8.41 3.43 13.27
N GLU A 114 8.51 3.64 11.95
CA GLU A 114 7.35 4.00 11.15
C GLU A 114 6.38 2.82 11.01
N LEU A 115 6.89 1.58 10.87
CA LEU A 115 6.08 0.36 10.90
C LEU A 115 5.30 0.22 12.21
N ALA A 116 5.92 0.55 13.36
CA ALA A 116 5.24 0.54 14.65
C ALA A 116 4.08 1.56 14.74
N ARG A 117 4.13 2.66 13.97
CA ARG A 117 3.02 3.63 13.94
C ARG A 117 1.78 3.10 13.23
N PHE A 118 1.94 2.13 12.31
CA PHE A 118 0.82 1.42 11.70
C PHE A 118 0.04 0.53 12.69
N GLU A 119 0.52 0.33 13.92
CA GLU A 119 -0.26 -0.32 14.99
C GLU A 119 -1.43 0.57 15.48
N ALA A 120 -1.36 1.89 15.27
CA ALA A 120 -2.44 2.80 15.60
C ALA A 120 -3.55 2.86 14.52
N LEU A 121 -3.34 2.21 13.38
CA LEU A 121 -4.30 2.16 12.28
C LEU A 121 -4.99 0.79 12.24
N ASN A 122 -6.25 0.79 11.83
CA ASN A 122 -6.98 -0.44 11.54
C ASN A 122 -6.52 -1.02 10.19
N VAL A 123 -5.31 -1.60 10.18
CA VAL A 123 -4.77 -2.30 9.03
C VAL A 123 -5.55 -3.61 8.87
N THR A 124 -6.14 -3.81 7.70
CA THR A 124 -6.97 -4.99 7.38
C THR A 124 -6.46 -5.80 6.20
N LEU A 125 -5.38 -5.33 5.57
CA LEU A 125 -4.70 -5.99 4.48
C LEU A 125 -3.21 -5.63 4.52
N HIS A 126 -2.36 -6.58 4.17
CA HIS A 126 -0.95 -6.34 3.89
C HIS A 126 -0.65 -6.61 2.42
N HIS A 127 0.10 -5.73 1.78
CA HIS A 127 0.77 -6.02 0.52
C HIS A 127 2.25 -6.27 0.78
N LEU A 128 2.77 -7.34 0.17
CA LEU A 128 4.11 -7.83 0.44
C LEU A 128 4.84 -8.21 -0.84
N SER A 129 5.97 -7.56 -1.03
CA SER A 129 7.04 -7.96 -1.93
C SER A 129 8.36 -7.53 -1.28
N ASN A 130 9.47 -7.56 -2.01
CA ASN A 130 10.71 -6.93 -1.59
C ASN A 130 10.93 -5.59 -2.32
N VAL A 131 11.90 -4.83 -1.84
CA VAL A 131 12.44 -3.63 -2.48
C VAL A 131 13.96 -3.73 -2.54
N ARG A 132 14.60 -3.13 -3.54
CA ARG A 132 16.05 -3.05 -3.59
C ARG A 132 16.57 -2.26 -2.38
N ARG A 133 17.67 -2.72 -1.79
CA ARG A 133 18.30 -2.08 -0.63
C ARG A 133 18.54 -0.58 -0.84
N GLY A 134 17.97 0.23 0.06
CA GLY A 134 18.09 1.69 0.04
C GLY A 134 17.34 2.39 -1.10
N SER A 135 16.57 1.66 -1.90
CA SER A 135 15.84 2.23 -3.04
C SER A 135 14.64 3.06 -2.56
N ILE A 136 14.42 4.17 -3.25
CA ILE A 136 13.20 4.99 -3.14
C ILE A 136 12.22 4.68 -4.28
N THR A 137 12.61 3.79 -5.19
CA THR A 137 11.81 3.39 -6.34
C THR A 137 11.00 2.16 -6.00
N ASP A 138 9.71 2.27 -6.24
CA ASP A 138 8.77 1.19 -6.06
C ASP A 138 8.93 0.12 -7.15
N GLU A 139 9.73 -0.91 -6.87
CA GLU A 139 10.13 -1.97 -7.81
C GLU A 139 9.31 -3.26 -7.70
N HIS A 140 8.73 -3.54 -6.53
CA HIS A 140 8.10 -4.82 -6.16
C HIS A 140 8.91 -6.06 -6.58
N LEU A 141 10.11 -6.21 -6.00
CA LEU A 141 11.01 -7.35 -6.26
C LEU A 141 10.51 -8.63 -5.59
N GLU A 142 10.97 -9.78 -6.08
CA GLU A 142 10.78 -11.08 -5.45
C GLU A 142 11.29 -11.09 -3.98
N LEU A 143 10.63 -11.83 -3.08
CA LEU A 143 10.96 -11.86 -1.65
C LEU A 143 12.41 -12.27 -1.37
N ASP A 144 12.91 -13.27 -2.10
CA ASP A 144 14.28 -13.77 -2.01
C ASP A 144 15.24 -13.15 -3.03
N HIS A 145 14.90 -11.98 -3.58
CA HIS A 145 15.77 -11.27 -4.50
C HIS A 145 17.12 -10.94 -3.82
N PRO A 146 18.27 -11.22 -4.45
CA PRO A 146 19.60 -11.08 -3.83
C PRO A 146 19.95 -9.64 -3.44
N GLU A 147 19.38 -8.66 -4.15
CA GLU A 147 19.55 -7.23 -3.86
C GLU A 147 18.44 -6.65 -2.96
N GLY A 148 17.58 -7.53 -2.42
CA GLY A 148 16.53 -7.18 -1.50
C GLY A 148 17.05 -6.48 -0.25
N GLY A 149 16.27 -5.53 0.25
CA GLY A 149 16.60 -4.76 1.44
C GLY A 149 15.39 -4.35 2.27
N LEU A 150 14.24 -4.97 2.05
CA LEU A 150 13.14 -4.92 3.01
C LEU A 150 13.60 -5.56 4.33
N ASP A 151 13.25 -4.93 5.47
CA ASP A 151 13.50 -5.50 6.80
C ASP A 151 12.52 -6.66 7.05
N LEU A 152 12.87 -7.83 6.53
CA LEU A 152 12.04 -9.04 6.62
C LEU A 152 11.81 -9.47 8.07
N GLU A 153 12.76 -9.22 8.98
CA GLU A 153 12.58 -9.55 10.40
C GLU A 153 11.45 -8.72 11.01
N ALA A 154 11.45 -7.41 10.81
CA ALA A 154 10.38 -6.53 11.27
C ALA A 154 9.02 -6.87 10.63
N VAL A 155 9.02 -7.15 9.32
CA VAL A 155 7.82 -7.55 8.57
C VAL A 155 7.23 -8.86 9.12
N PHE A 156 8.01 -9.94 9.17
CA PHE A 156 7.51 -11.23 9.65
C PHE A 156 7.17 -11.22 11.15
N SER A 157 7.86 -10.40 11.96
CA SER A 157 7.47 -10.13 13.34
C SER A 157 6.05 -9.53 13.41
N ARG A 158 5.71 -8.58 12.54
CA ARG A 158 4.34 -8.03 12.44
C ARG A 158 3.35 -9.07 11.96
N LEU A 159 3.63 -9.79 10.88
CA LEU A 159 2.72 -10.84 10.35
C LEU A 159 2.41 -11.92 11.38
N ARG A 160 3.37 -12.23 12.26
CA ARG A 160 3.17 -13.17 13.38
C ARG A 160 2.29 -12.60 14.49
N ARG A 161 2.39 -11.29 14.77
CA ARG A 161 1.56 -10.62 15.80
C ARG A 161 0.12 -10.43 15.35
N HIS A 162 -0.11 -10.35 14.04
CA HIS A 162 -1.43 -10.15 13.42
C HIS A 162 -1.76 -11.24 12.40
N PRO A 163 -1.85 -12.52 12.82
CA PRO A 163 -2.05 -13.65 11.90
C PRO A 163 -3.41 -13.65 11.18
N GLU A 164 -4.37 -12.87 11.69
CA GLU A 164 -5.70 -12.68 11.12
C GLU A 164 -5.74 -11.69 9.94
N ILE A 165 -4.73 -10.82 9.80
CA ILE A 165 -4.68 -9.85 8.71
C ILE A 165 -4.15 -10.56 7.45
N PRO A 166 -4.94 -10.66 6.36
CA PRO A 166 -4.49 -11.29 5.12
C PRO A 166 -3.27 -10.56 4.53
N THR A 167 -2.37 -11.34 3.93
CA THR A 167 -1.21 -10.82 3.19
C THR A 167 -1.30 -11.26 1.74
N VAL A 168 -1.30 -10.28 0.84
CA VAL A 168 -1.28 -10.46 -0.60
C VAL A 168 0.14 -10.22 -1.09
N LEU A 169 0.69 -11.17 -1.85
CA LEU A 169 1.94 -10.92 -2.54
C LEU A 169 1.63 -10.03 -3.74
N GLU A 170 2.42 -8.99 -3.98
CA GLU A 170 2.24 -8.08 -5.12
C GLU A 170 3.53 -8.01 -5.94
N TYR A 171 3.43 -8.20 -7.25
CA TYR A 171 4.57 -8.12 -8.16
C TYR A 171 4.16 -7.44 -9.46
N LYS A 172 5.02 -6.56 -9.98
CA LYS A 172 4.81 -5.84 -11.26
C LYS A 172 5.10 -6.68 -12.52
N ARG A 173 5.42 -7.97 -12.34
CA ARG A 173 6.00 -8.84 -13.38
C ARG A 173 5.09 -10.03 -13.72
N ASP A 174 5.63 -10.92 -14.54
CA ASP A 174 5.04 -12.18 -15.02
C ASP A 174 4.26 -12.93 -13.91
N PRO A 175 2.96 -13.23 -14.13
CA PRO A 175 2.15 -14.03 -13.21
C PRO A 175 2.77 -15.39 -12.81
N ALA A 176 3.72 -15.94 -13.58
CA ALA A 176 4.44 -17.15 -13.20
C ALA A 176 5.24 -17.00 -11.89
N VAL A 177 5.61 -15.77 -11.51
CA VAL A 177 6.39 -15.49 -10.30
C VAL A 177 5.62 -15.83 -9.02
N TYR A 178 4.29 -15.75 -9.03
CA TYR A 178 3.48 -15.97 -7.83
C TYR A 178 3.64 -17.41 -7.29
N LEU A 179 3.72 -18.42 -8.17
CA LEU A 179 3.85 -19.81 -7.74
C LEU A 179 5.16 -20.08 -6.99
N SER A 180 6.27 -19.47 -7.42
CA SER A 180 7.55 -19.60 -6.73
C SER A 180 7.54 -18.79 -5.44
N GLN A 181 7.00 -17.57 -5.47
CA GLN A 181 7.04 -16.66 -4.33
C GLN A 181 6.10 -17.06 -3.19
N VAL A 182 5.01 -17.78 -3.45
CA VAL A 182 4.20 -18.40 -2.40
C VAL A 182 5.03 -19.42 -1.59
N ARG A 183 5.90 -20.19 -2.25
CA ARG A 183 6.79 -21.15 -1.57
C ARG A 183 7.88 -20.45 -0.77
N VAL A 184 8.43 -19.36 -1.32
CA VAL A 184 9.40 -18.51 -0.62
C VAL A 184 8.78 -17.88 0.62
N PHE A 185 7.58 -17.31 0.50
CA PHE A 185 6.83 -16.76 1.63
C PHE A 185 6.61 -17.80 2.73
N ALA A 186 6.16 -19.02 2.37
CA ALA A 186 5.96 -20.09 3.34
C ALA A 186 7.27 -20.48 4.07
N ARG A 187 8.38 -20.55 3.34
CA ARG A 187 9.71 -20.81 3.93
C ARG A 187 10.12 -19.71 4.91
N LEU A 188 10.03 -18.44 4.48
CA LEU A 188 10.40 -17.29 5.32
C LEU A 188 9.52 -17.21 6.57
N ARG A 189 8.23 -17.53 6.45
CA ARG A 189 7.31 -17.56 7.60
C ARG A 189 7.76 -18.56 8.67
N GLU A 190 8.28 -19.72 8.28
CA GLU A 190 8.81 -20.71 9.23
C GLU A 190 10.18 -20.29 9.78
N GLU A 191 11.06 -19.74 8.94
CA GLU A 191 12.37 -19.24 9.34
C GLU A 191 12.27 -18.18 10.44
N TYR A 192 11.42 -17.16 10.22
CA TYR A 192 11.19 -16.09 11.19
C TYR A 192 10.25 -16.48 12.33
N ARG A 193 9.66 -17.67 12.31
CA ARG A 193 8.91 -18.23 13.45
C ARG A 193 9.84 -18.79 14.52
N ALA A 194 10.99 -19.34 14.14
CA ALA A 194 11.93 -20.02 15.02
C ALA A 194 12.96 -19.09 15.71
N GLY A 195 13.07 -17.83 15.28
CA GLY A 195 14.07 -16.87 15.75
C GLY A 195 13.59 -15.82 16.77
N GLY A 196 12.70 -16.18 17.70
CA GLY A 196 12.21 -15.28 18.77
C GLY A 196 12.66 -15.72 20.16
#